data_AF-A0A2E5YJQ7-F1
#
_entry.id   AF-A0A2E5YJQ7-F1
#
_cell.length_a   1.000
_cell.length_b   1.000
_cell.length_c   1.000
_cell.angle_alpha   90.00
_cell.angle_beta   90.00
_cell.angle_gamma   90.00
#
_symmetry.space_group_name_H-M   'P 1'
#
loop_
_entity.id
_entity.type
_entity.pdbx_description
1 polymer ?
#
loop_
_entity_poly.entity_id
_entity_poly.type
_entity_poly.pdbx_seq_one_letter_code
_entity_poly.pdbx_strand_id
1 'polypeptide(L)' 'MRVALTILVLLALGCASFGPIGWTGSDDRETLHAIIERGTLHAGTSGTQPPLSMKNRRGELMGLDVEFARHSPMR' A
#
# COMPACT_ATOMS: atom_id res chain seq x y z
N MET A 1 -49.76 10.18 12.57
CA MET A 1 -48.58 10.60 13.37
C MET A 1 -47.87 9.46 14.11
N ARG A 2 -48.59 8.53 14.78
CA ARG A 2 -47.96 7.43 15.55
C ARG A 2 -47.18 6.42 14.69
N VAL A 3 -47.70 6.06 13.51
CA VAL A 3 -47.07 5.08 12.59
C VAL A 3 -45.82 5.64 11.89
N ALA A 4 -45.82 6.93 11.57
CA ALA A 4 -44.65 7.59 10.99
C ALA A 4 -43.48 7.65 11.98
N LEU A 5 -43.77 7.87 13.26
CA LEU A 5 -42.77 7.89 14.33
C LEU A 5 -42.14 6.50 14.54
N THR A 6 -42.94 5.43 14.47
CA THR A 6 -42.41 4.06 14.62
C THR A 6 -41.50 3.64 13.47
N ILE A 7 -41.78 4.08 12.25
CA ILE A 7 -40.95 3.77 11.07
C ILE A 7 -39.62 4.53 11.11
N LEU A 8 -39.65 5.80 11.53
CA LEU A 8 -38.44 6.63 11.67
C LEU A 8 -37.46 6.05 12.71
N VAL A 9 -37.98 5.54 13.83
CA VAL A 9 -37.16 4.92 14.89
C VAL A 9 -36.51 3.63 14.40
N LEU A 10 -37.24 2.79 13.64
CA LEU A 10 -36.69 1.56 13.07
C LEU A 10 -35.59 1.82 12.04
N LEU A 11 -35.74 2.86 11.21
CA LEU A 11 -34.71 3.27 10.24
C LEU A 11 -33.44 3.78 10.93
N ALA A 12 -33.58 4.59 11.98
CA ALA A 12 -32.46 5.14 12.73
C ALA A 12 -31.65 4.05 13.48
N LEU A 13 -32.32 3.02 14.00
CA LEU A 13 -31.62 1.86 14.59
C LEU A 13 -30.87 1.05 13.53
N GLY A 14 -31.38 0.95 12.30
CA GLY A 14 -30.71 0.23 11.21
C GLY A 14 -29.42 0.89 10.73
N CYS A 15 -29.31 2.22 10.81
CA CYS A 15 -28.10 2.95 10.44
C CYS A 15 -26.95 2.80 11.45
N ALA A 16 -27.24 2.49 12.71
CA ALA A 16 -26.21 2.28 13.73
C ALA A 16 -25.50 0.92 13.61
N SER A 17 -26.10 -0.05 12.91
CA SER A 17 -25.54 -1.38 12.65
C SER A 17 -24.62 -1.42 11.43
N PHE A 18 -24.70 -0.41 10.56
CA PHE A 18 -23.67 -0.17 9.57
C PHE A 18 -22.51 0.49 10.30
N GLY A 19 -21.61 -0.36 10.84
CA GLY A 19 -20.30 0.08 11.29
C GLY A 19 -19.65 0.95 10.21
N PRO A 20 -18.66 1.78 10.58
CA PRO A 20 -18.04 2.68 9.63
C PRO A 20 -17.63 1.87 8.40
N ILE A 21 -18.16 2.24 7.22
CA ILE A 21 -17.55 1.92 5.94
C ILE A 21 -16.27 2.74 5.92
N GLY A 22 -15.33 2.34 6.76
CA GLY A 22 -14.02 2.92 6.87
C GLY A 22 -13.33 2.49 5.60
N TRP A 23 -13.20 3.43 4.67
CA TRP A 23 -12.07 3.35 3.77
C TRP A 23 -10.85 3.50 4.68
N THR A 24 -10.31 2.36 5.11
CA THR A 24 -9.06 2.32 5.84
C THR A 24 -8.01 2.75 4.82
N GLY A 25 -7.79 4.06 4.70
CA GLY A 25 -6.59 4.55 4.05
C GLY A 25 -5.44 3.82 4.71
N SER A 26 -4.71 3.02 3.94
CA SER A 26 -3.52 2.34 4.43
C SER A 26 -2.65 3.42 5.06
N ASP A 27 -2.28 3.24 6.33
CA ASP A 27 -1.28 4.09 6.92
C ASP A 27 0.04 3.75 6.21
N ASP A 28 0.39 4.54 5.19
CA ASP A 28 1.63 4.36 4.43
C ASP A 28 2.85 4.35 5.36
N ARG A 29 2.72 4.98 6.54
CA ARG A 29 3.72 4.91 7.61
C ARG A 29 3.86 3.49 8.15
N GLU A 30 2.75 2.80 8.43
CA GLU A 30 2.76 1.41 8.93
C GLU A 30 3.42 0.46 7.93
N THR A 31 3.14 0.64 6.64
CA THR A 31 3.74 -0.19 5.58
C THR A 31 5.25 0.03 5.48
N LEU A 32 5.71 1.29 5.51
CA LEU A 32 7.14 1.60 5.50
C LEU A 32 7.83 1.12 6.78
N HIS A 33 7.21 1.27 7.94
CA HIS A 33 7.71 0.73 9.21
C HIS A 33 7.92 -0.78 9.11
N ALA A 34 6.95 -1.53 8.58
CA ALA A 34 7.10 -2.98 8.38
C ALA A 34 8.23 -3.36 7.41
N ILE A 35 8.51 -2.53 6.40
CA ILE A 35 9.64 -2.73 5.47
C ILE A 35 10.98 -2.46 6.15
N ILE A 36 11.06 -1.38 6.94
CA ILE A 36 12.25 -1.00 7.71
C ILE A 36 12.54 -2.07 8.78
N GLU A 37 11.54 -2.51 9.53
CA GLU A 37 11.66 -3.58 10.53
C GLU A 37 12.16 -4.90 9.93
N ARG A 38 11.67 -5.24 8.72
CA ARG A 38 12.16 -6.41 7.97
C ARG A 38 13.60 -6.25 7.47
N GLY A 39 14.11 -5.02 7.38
CA GLY A 39 15.47 -4.70 6.92
C GLY A 39 15.75 -5.03 5.46
N THR A 40 14.72 -5.33 4.66
CA THR A 40 14.87 -5.74 3.26
C THR A 40 13.79 -5.10 2.40
N LEU A 41 14.15 -4.58 1.23
CA LEU A 41 13.21 -4.10 0.22
C LEU A 41 13.28 -5.00 -1.02
N HIS A 42 12.14 -5.56 -1.42
CA HIS A 42 12.01 -6.24 -2.69
C HIS A 42 11.61 -5.22 -3.76
N ALA A 43 12.55 -4.87 -4.64
CA ALA A 43 12.31 -3.97 -5.76
C ALA A 43 12.24 -4.76 -7.07
N GLY A 44 11.06 -4.78 -7.71
CA GLY A 44 10.86 -5.41 -9.01
C GLY A 44 11.28 -4.47 -10.14
N THR A 45 11.97 -5.00 -11.16
CA THR A 45 12.32 -4.25 -12.38
C THR A 45 12.14 -5.14 -13.61
N SER A 46 11.98 -4.55 -14.80
CA SER A 46 11.82 -5.31 -16.04
C SER A 46 13.11 -6.00 -16.50
N GLY A 47 14.28 -5.43 -16.20
CA GLY A 47 15.58 -5.93 -16.66
C GLY A 47 15.82 -5.81 -18.17
N THR A 48 14.96 -5.06 -18.89
CA THR A 48 14.97 -4.95 -20.35
C THR A 48 14.90 -3.51 -20.85
N GLN A 49 15.11 -2.53 -19.97
CA GLN A 49 15.02 -1.11 -20.27
C GLN A 49 16.34 -0.37 -19.99
N PRO A 50 17.34 -0.45 -20.88
CA PRO A 50 18.51 0.42 -20.84
C PRO A 50 18.16 1.92 -20.88
N PRO A 51 18.83 2.79 -20.10
CA PRO A 51 19.87 2.53 -19.08
C PRO A 51 19.34 2.31 -17.65
N LEU A 52 18.02 2.17 -17.48
CA LEU A 52 17.36 2.14 -16.18
C LEU A 52 17.50 0.78 -15.48
N SER A 53 17.21 -0.31 -16.18
CA SER A 53 17.39 -1.68 -15.69
C SER A 53 17.70 -2.62 -16.85
N MET A 54 18.83 -3.32 -16.78
CA MET A 54 19.27 -4.33 -17.75
C MET A 54 20.12 -5.40 -17.08
N LYS A 55 20.45 -6.48 -17.80
CA LYS A 55 21.49 -7.42 -17.37
C LYS A 55 22.83 -7.10 -18.02
N ASN A 56 23.91 -7.17 -17.25
CA ASN A 56 25.27 -7.10 -17.78
C ASN A 56 25.65 -8.41 -18.50
N ARG A 57 26.86 -8.48 -19.07
CA ARG A 57 27.34 -9.69 -19.77
C ARG A 57 27.45 -10.93 -18.88
N ARG A 58 27.52 -10.76 -17.56
CA ARG A 58 27.52 -11.85 -16.56
C ARG A 58 26.10 -12.28 -16.17
N GLY A 59 25.07 -11.62 -16.68
CA GLY A 59 23.67 -11.89 -16.33
C GLY A 59 23.17 -11.19 -15.07
N GLU A 60 23.97 -10.32 -14.46
CA GLU A 60 23.62 -9.58 -13.24
C GLU A 60 22.81 -8.32 -13.58
N LEU A 61 21.79 -7.99 -12.78
CA LEU A 61 21.03 -6.75 -12.94
C LEU A 61 21.91 -5.53 -12.66
N MET A 62 21.83 -4.54 -13.56
CA MET A 62 22.50 -3.23 -13.47
C MET A 62 21.59 -2.14 -14.05
N GLY A 63 21.92 -0.87 -13.78
CA GLY A 63 21.21 0.28 -14.32
C GLY A 63 20.84 1.27 -13.22
N LEU A 64 20.32 2.43 -13.62
CA LEU A 64 20.00 3.52 -12.68
C LEU A 64 19.02 3.10 -11.58
N ASP A 65 17.95 2.38 -11.92
CA ASP A 65 16.94 1.94 -10.95
C ASP A 65 17.51 0.93 -9.97
N VAL A 66 18.42 0.06 -10.45
CA VAL A 66 19.10 -0.95 -9.64
C VAL A 66 20.05 -0.29 -8.64
N GLU A 67 20.80 0.72 -9.08
CA GLU A 67 21.72 1.45 -8.21
C GLU A 67 20.97 2.31 -7.19
N PHE A 68 19.84 2.91 -7.57
CA PHE A 68 18.98 3.65 -6.66
C PHE A 68 18.43 2.73 -5.57
N ALA A 69 17.87 1.57 -5.94
CA ALA A 69 17.36 0.59 -4.99
C ALA A 69 18.46 0.05 -4.05
N ARG A 70 19.69 -0.13 -4.56
CA ARG A 70 20.84 -0.63 -3.77
C ARG A 70 21.35 0.38 -2.74
N HIS A 71 21.28 1.67 -3.05
CA HIS A 71 21.80 2.74 -2.19
C HIS A 71 20.72 3.48 -1.39
N SER A 72 19.46 3.09 -1.52
CA SER A 72 18.38 3.66 -0.73
C SER A 72 18.61 3.36 0.77
N PRO A 73 18.69 4.39 1.63
CA PRO A 73 18.89 4.18 3.05
C PRO A 73 17.66 3.49 3.68
N MET A 74 17.90 2.39 4.40
CA MET A 74 16.91 1.67 5.20
C MET A 74 17.02 2.06 6.68
N ARG A 75 16.99 3.37 6.97
CA ARG A 75 17.24 3.92 8.30
C ARG A 75 16.13 4.88 8.71
#